data_AF-A0A9D5A057-F1
#
_entry.id   AF-A0A9D5A057-F1
#
_cell.length_a   1.000
_cell.length_b   1.000
_cell.length_c   1.000
_cell.angle_alpha   90.00
_cell.angle_beta   90.00
_cell.angle_gamma   90.00
#
_symmetry.space_group_name_H-M   'P 1'
#
loop_
_entity.id
_entity.type
_entity.pdbx_description
1 polymer ?
#
loop_
_entity_poly.entity_id
_entity_poly.type
_entity_poly.pdbx_seq_one_letter_code
_entity_poly.pdbx_strand_id
1 'polypeptide(L)'
;MANCIEEDSNIMFQRPTPLMMVEQVMEKMFKCVVHHYGDFAREYANFKKSGYQWRANEYDYENELYETCYSPVIYPVNGEALWTKLDDVDLQPPPIKRQPRRPKKKRNREVGEMVRDETHLKRANHGIKCSRFHKEGHNKATCKLPQPVVPLTQVAEGASTQ
;
A
#
# COMPACT_ATOMS: atom_id res chain seq x y z
N MET A 1 -1.57 37.85 -54.38
CA MET A 1 -0.35 37.03 -54.42
C MET A 1 -0.43 36.12 -53.20
N ALA A 2 -1.04 34.93 -53.30
CA ALA A 2 -0.41 33.69 -53.81
C ALA A 2 0.72 33.24 -52.86
N ASN A 3 0.78 32.04 -52.26
CA ASN A 3 0.05 30.79 -52.35
C ASN A 3 0.33 29.90 -51.10
N CYS A 4 -0.31 28.72 -51.07
CA CYS A 4 0.18 27.45 -50.50
C CYS A 4 -0.20 27.12 -49.04
N ILE A 5 -1.48 26.78 -48.89
CA ILE A 5 -1.90 25.54 -48.22
C ILE A 5 -1.46 24.37 -49.15
N GLU A 6 -1.09 23.22 -48.59
CA GLU A 6 -0.45 22.02 -49.21
C GLU A 6 1.08 22.18 -49.23
N GLU A 7 1.89 21.54 -48.39
CA GLU A 7 1.98 20.14 -47.96
C GLU A 7 2.47 20.14 -46.48
N ASP A 8 1.82 19.52 -45.52
CA ASP A 8 2.13 18.15 -45.13
C ASP A 8 0.94 17.60 -44.31
N SER A 9 -0.04 17.08 -45.02
CA SER A 9 -1.15 16.28 -44.48
C SER A 9 -0.70 14.90 -43.98
N ASN A 10 0.59 14.73 -43.62
CA ASN A 10 1.19 13.44 -43.30
C ASN A 10 1.93 13.38 -41.95
N ILE A 11 1.54 14.21 -40.97
CA ILE A 11 1.91 14.04 -39.55
C ILE A 11 0.64 13.92 -38.69
N MET A 12 -0.38 13.20 -39.17
CA MET A 12 -1.56 12.86 -38.37
C MET A 12 -1.81 11.35 -38.27
N PHE A 13 -0.88 10.51 -38.76
CA PHE A 13 -1.01 9.05 -38.73
C PHE A 13 0.23 8.28 -38.27
N GLN A 14 1.13 8.89 -37.50
CA GLN A 14 2.07 8.13 -36.68
C GLN A 14 1.59 8.16 -35.23
N ARG A 15 1.08 7.01 -34.77
CA ARG A 15 0.84 6.79 -33.34
C ARG A 15 2.16 7.06 -32.63
N PRO A 16 2.22 8.00 -31.66
CA PRO A 16 3.45 8.22 -30.91
C PRO A 16 3.87 6.89 -30.29
N THR A 17 5.13 6.51 -30.49
CA THR A 17 5.67 5.27 -29.95
C THR A 17 5.54 5.29 -28.42
N PRO A 18 5.27 4.16 -27.76
CA PRO A 18 5.04 4.11 -26.31
C PRO A 18 6.15 4.74 -25.47
N LEU A 19 7.38 4.76 -25.98
CA LEU A 19 8.54 5.38 -25.32
C LEU A 19 8.44 6.91 -25.23
N MET A 20 7.96 7.59 -26.28
CA MET A 20 7.84 9.06 -26.29
C MET A 20 6.77 9.57 -25.30
N MET A 21 5.72 8.78 -25.03
CA MET A 21 4.74 9.11 -24.01
C MET A 21 5.30 8.94 -22.59
N VAL A 22 6.13 7.92 -22.35
CA VAL A 22 6.77 7.70 -21.04
C VAL A 22 7.80 8.79 -20.77
N GLU A 23 8.62 9.17 -21.76
CA GLU A 23 9.59 10.27 -21.61
C GLU A 23 8.89 11.60 -21.32
N GLN A 24 7.82 11.94 -22.05
CA GLN A 24 7.05 13.17 -21.81
C GLN A 24 6.35 13.18 -20.44
N VAL A 25 5.84 12.03 -19.98
CA VAL A 25 5.22 11.90 -18.65
C VAL A 25 6.27 12.00 -17.55
N MET A 26 7.43 11.36 -17.72
CA MET A 26 8.54 11.42 -16.77
C MET A 26 9.12 12.83 -16.71
N GLU A 27 9.34 13.50 -17.84
CA GLU A 27 9.79 14.90 -17.86
C GLU A 27 8.79 15.85 -17.20
N LYS A 28 7.49 15.67 -17.46
CA LYS A 28 6.44 16.47 -16.78
C LYS A 28 6.40 16.18 -15.29
N MET A 29 6.61 14.93 -14.88
CA MET A 29 6.67 14.53 -13.48
C MET A 29 7.92 15.10 -12.80
N PHE A 30 9.10 15.07 -13.44
CA PHE A 30 10.33 15.65 -12.91
C PHE A 30 10.26 17.18 -12.84
N LYS A 31 9.71 17.86 -13.85
CA LYS A 31 9.50 19.32 -13.81
C LYS A 31 8.51 19.73 -12.70
N CYS A 32 7.45 18.94 -12.48
CA CYS A 32 6.50 19.14 -11.39
C CYS A 32 7.14 18.89 -10.01
N VAL A 33 7.95 17.83 -9.87
CA VAL A 33 8.72 17.53 -8.66
C VAL A 33 9.73 18.65 -8.38
N VAL A 34 10.51 19.10 -9.36
CA VAL A 34 11.49 20.19 -9.17
C VAL A 34 10.80 21.52 -8.83
N HIS A 35 9.63 21.83 -9.39
CA HIS A 35 8.85 23.00 -8.98
C HIS A 35 8.28 22.85 -7.56
N HIS A 36 7.65 21.73 -7.21
CA HIS A 36 7.11 21.53 -5.86
C HIS A 36 8.19 21.47 -4.78
N TYR A 37 9.33 20.82 -5.05
CA TYR A 37 10.47 20.78 -4.12
C TYR A 37 11.24 22.11 -4.10
N GLY A 38 11.33 22.82 -5.24
CA GLY A 38 11.97 24.13 -5.34
C GLY A 38 11.17 25.23 -4.66
N ASP A 39 9.84 25.17 -4.73
CA ASP A 39 8.93 26.08 -4.04
C ASP A 39 8.93 25.80 -2.52
N PHE A 40 8.97 24.53 -2.12
CA PHE A 40 9.15 24.14 -0.72
C PHE A 40 10.50 24.64 -0.14
N ALA A 41 11.60 24.49 -0.88
CA ALA A 41 12.91 24.97 -0.42
C ALA A 41 12.96 26.51 -0.27
N ARG A 42 12.27 27.23 -1.15
CA ARG A 42 12.17 28.70 -1.13
C ARG A 42 11.28 29.18 0.01
N GLU A 43 10.13 28.52 0.21
CA GLU A 43 9.23 28.77 1.33
C GLU A 43 9.90 28.46 2.67
N TYR A 44 10.66 27.35 2.76
CA TYR A 44 11.43 26.99 3.95
C TYR A 44 12.56 27.99 4.25
N ALA A 45 13.27 28.47 3.22
CA ALA A 45 14.29 29.52 3.39
C ALA A 45 13.69 30.87 3.81
N ASN A 46 12.49 31.20 3.32
CA ASN A 46 11.76 32.39 3.73
C ASN A 46 11.17 32.25 5.15
N PHE A 47 10.68 31.07 5.52
CA PHE A 47 10.23 30.74 6.87
C PHE A 47 11.36 30.82 7.90
N LYS A 48 12.58 30.39 7.55
CA LYS A 48 13.75 30.53 8.42
C LYS A 48 14.19 31.99 8.60
N LYS A 49 13.86 32.86 7.64
CA LYS A 49 14.15 34.32 7.66
C LYS A 49 13.04 35.16 8.28
N SER A 50 11.81 34.65 8.40
CA SER A 50 10.67 35.39 8.95
C SER A 50 10.73 35.60 10.46
N GLY A 51 11.80 35.14 11.12
CA GLY A 51 11.96 35.25 12.57
C GLY A 51 10.91 34.44 13.34
N TYR A 52 10.28 33.45 12.69
CA TYR A 52 9.34 32.55 13.35
C TYR A 52 10.08 31.75 14.42
N GLN A 53 9.98 32.23 15.65
CA GLN A 53 10.36 31.48 16.83
C GLN A 53 9.33 30.37 16.96
N TRP A 54 9.76 29.12 16.74
CA TRP A 54 8.98 27.97 17.10
C TRP A 54 8.48 28.18 18.53
N ARG A 55 7.18 28.42 18.72
CA ARG A 55 6.57 28.13 20.01
C ARG A 55 6.72 26.62 20.14
N ALA A 56 7.77 26.19 20.82
CA ALA A 56 7.81 24.86 21.39
C ALA A 56 6.45 24.69 22.06
N ASN A 57 5.66 23.75 21.53
CA ASN A 57 4.42 23.41 22.16
C ASN A 57 4.79 22.98 23.58
N GLU A 58 3.94 23.26 24.56
CA GLU A 58 4.04 22.92 25.98
C GLU A 58 4.08 21.39 26.27
N TYR A 59 4.46 20.60 25.26
CA TYR A 59 4.68 19.17 25.27
C TYR A 59 6.11 18.81 24.88
N ASP A 60 7.08 19.71 25.10
CA ASP A 60 8.45 19.26 25.31
C ASP A 60 8.42 18.48 26.63
N TYR A 61 8.23 17.16 26.54
CA TYR A 61 8.65 16.25 27.59
C TYR A 61 10.12 16.62 27.84
N GLU A 62 10.39 17.27 28.97
CA GLU A 62 11.75 17.63 29.38
C GLU A 62 12.62 16.42 29.07
N ASN A 63 13.69 16.60 28.28
CA ASN A 63 14.54 15.49 27.83
C ASN A 63 14.92 14.57 29.01
N GLU A 64 15.03 15.14 30.21
CA GLU A 64 15.23 14.45 31.49
C GLU A 64 14.14 13.40 31.81
N LEU A 65 12.85 13.70 31.59
CA LEU A 65 11.74 12.74 31.79
C LEU A 65 11.78 11.62 30.77
N TYR A 66 12.07 11.93 29.51
CA TYR A 66 12.23 10.94 28.46
C TYR A 66 13.42 10.01 28.78
N GLU A 67 14.57 10.60 29.12
CA GLU A 67 15.76 9.85 29.55
C GLU A 67 15.48 9.01 30.79
N THR A 68 14.75 9.53 31.78
CA THR A 68 14.39 8.78 32.99
C THR A 68 13.48 7.58 32.68
N CYS A 69 12.50 7.75 31.79
CA CYS A 69 11.58 6.69 31.40
C CYS A 69 12.27 5.53 30.66
N TYR A 70 13.28 5.84 29.84
CA TYR A 70 14.01 4.87 29.01
C TYR A 70 15.41 4.53 29.54
N SER A 71 15.83 5.13 30.66
CA SER A 71 17.05 4.79 31.40
C SER A 71 17.15 3.33 31.85
N PRO A 72 16.07 2.67 32.34
CA PRO A 72 16.21 1.29 32.79
C PRO A 72 16.43 0.33 31.62
N VAL A 73 17.55 -0.39 31.67
CA VAL A 73 17.89 -1.44 30.70
C VAL A 73 17.03 -2.67 30.97
N ILE A 74 16.27 -3.11 29.97
CA ILE A 74 15.58 -4.40 29.99
C ILE A 74 16.62 -5.48 29.72
N TYR A 75 17.03 -6.19 30.77
CA TYR A 75 17.92 -7.34 30.60
C TYR A 75 17.18 -8.46 29.84
N PRO A 76 17.87 -9.14 28.91
CA PRO A 76 17.30 -10.30 28.26
C PRO A 76 16.96 -11.35 29.31
N VAL A 77 15.76 -11.93 29.22
CA VAL A 77 15.41 -13.11 30.00
C VAL A 77 16.24 -14.27 29.48
N ASN A 78 16.72 -15.12 30.39
CA ASN A 78 17.41 -16.37 30.02
C ASN A 78 16.57 -17.15 28.99
N GLY A 79 17.23 -17.88 28.09
CA GLY A 79 16.53 -18.74 27.13
C GLY A 79 15.80 -19.89 27.83
N GLU A 80 14.79 -20.46 27.15
CA GLU A 80 13.96 -21.57 27.65
C GLU A 80 14.78 -22.75 28.21
N ALA A 81 15.95 -23.02 27.63
CA ALA A 81 16.85 -24.09 28.07
C ALA A 81 17.38 -23.92 29.51
N LEU A 82 17.41 -22.69 30.03
CA LEU A 82 17.88 -22.36 31.38
C LEU A 82 16.73 -22.16 32.38
N TRP A 83 15.47 -22.27 31.95
CA TRP A 83 14.33 -22.16 32.84
C TRP A 83 14.22 -23.41 33.71
N THR A 84 13.98 -23.22 35.01
CA THR A 84 13.67 -24.33 35.92
C THR A 84 12.41 -25.01 35.41
N LYS A 85 12.48 -26.32 35.15
CA LYS A 85 11.29 -27.14 34.87
C LYS A 85 10.63 -27.44 36.21
N LEU A 86 9.40 -26.95 36.39
CA LEU A 86 8.58 -27.34 37.52
C LEU A 86 7.79 -28.60 37.12
N ASP A 87 7.71 -29.58 38.03
CA ASP A 87 6.87 -30.78 37.86
C ASP A 87 5.38 -30.50 38.15
N ASP A 88 5.00 -29.21 38.18
CA ASP A 88 3.66 -28.76 38.48
C ASP A 88 2.68 -29.04 37.33
N VAL A 89 1.40 -29.08 37.67
CA VAL A 89 0.32 -29.27 36.69
C VAL A 89 0.33 -28.13 35.68
N ASP A 90 0.30 -28.48 34.38
CA ASP A 90 0.15 -27.52 33.29
C ASP A 90 -0.98 -26.54 33.58
N LEU A 91 -0.64 -25.25 33.61
CA LEU A 91 -1.62 -24.19 33.75
C LEU A 91 -2.61 -24.28 32.58
N GLN A 92 -3.87 -24.50 32.91
CA GLN A 92 -4.92 -24.48 31.89
C GLN A 92 -4.93 -23.10 31.23
N PRO A 93 -5.00 -23.04 29.89
CA PRO A 93 -5.08 -21.76 29.20
C PRO A 93 -6.29 -20.99 29.71
N PRO A 94 -6.22 -19.64 29.79
CA PRO A 94 -7.37 -18.86 30.16
C PRO A 94 -8.53 -19.18 29.21
N PRO A 95 -9.77 -19.33 29.72
CA PRO A 95 -10.90 -19.68 28.89
C PRO A 95 -11.08 -18.61 27.82
N ILE A 96 -11.09 -19.03 26.55
CA ILE A 96 -11.25 -18.12 25.41
C ILE A 96 -12.65 -17.50 25.49
N LYS A 97 -12.71 -16.21 25.85
CA LYS A 97 -13.94 -15.43 25.79
C LYS A 97 -14.14 -14.94 24.36
N ARG A 98 -15.32 -15.17 23.79
CA ARG A 98 -15.71 -14.53 22.53
C ARG A 98 -15.80 -13.03 22.77
N GLN A 99 -14.86 -12.28 22.20
CA GLN A 99 -14.92 -10.82 22.24
C GLN A 99 -16.21 -10.34 21.57
N PRO A 100 -16.80 -9.22 22.05
CA PRO A 100 -17.91 -8.60 21.34
C PRO A 100 -17.47 -8.30 19.91
N ARG A 101 -18.35 -8.61 18.95
CA ARG A 101 -18.04 -8.34 17.54
C ARG A 101 -17.75 -6.86 17.37
N ARG A 102 -16.78 -6.54 16.49
CA ARG A 102 -16.52 -5.17 16.08
C ARG A 102 -17.84 -4.44 15.76
N PRO A 103 -18.07 -3.23 16.31
CA PRO A 103 -19.25 -2.44 15.98
C PRO A 103 -19.42 -2.30 14.47
N LYS A 104 -20.68 -2.32 14.01
CA LYS A 104 -20.97 -2.17 12.58
C LYS A 104 -20.41 -0.83 12.10
N LYS A 105 -19.61 -0.84 11.03
CA LYS A 105 -19.11 0.40 10.40
C LYS A 105 -20.25 1.28 9.86
N LYS A 106 -21.39 0.66 9.48
CA LYS A 106 -22.58 1.37 9.02
C LYS A 106 -23.54 1.56 10.20
N ARG A 107 -23.99 2.81 10.40
CA ARG A 107 -25.08 3.17 11.32
C ARG A 107 -26.39 2.50 10.88
N ASN A 108 -27.26 2.15 11.84
CA ASN A 108 -28.66 1.80 11.57
C ASN A 108 -29.42 3.06 11.14
N ARG A 109 -30.13 2.99 10.02
CA ARG A 109 -30.88 4.12 9.47
C ARG A 109 -32.28 4.19 10.07
N GLU A 110 -32.77 5.40 10.32
CA GLU A 110 -34.14 5.62 10.78
C GLU A 110 -35.15 5.52 9.63
N VAL A 111 -36.42 5.34 9.97
CA VAL A 111 -37.53 5.23 9.01
C VAL A 111 -37.71 6.60 8.33
N GLY A 112 -37.32 6.70 7.06
CA GLY A 112 -37.37 7.94 6.27
C GLY A 112 -36.03 8.42 5.74
N GLU A 113 -34.91 7.83 6.16
CA GLU A 113 -33.60 8.15 5.58
C GLU A 113 -33.45 7.61 4.15
N MET A 114 -33.12 8.51 3.21
CA MET A 114 -32.93 8.16 1.80
C MET A 114 -31.85 7.07 1.63
N VAL A 115 -32.22 5.96 0.96
CA VAL A 115 -31.29 4.93 0.49
C VAL A 115 -30.39 5.54 -0.58
N ARG A 116 -29.09 5.22 -0.57
CA ARG A 116 -28.10 5.79 -1.52
C ARG A 116 -28.70 5.90 -2.93
N ASP A 117 -28.62 7.10 -3.49
CA ASP A 117 -29.14 7.42 -4.80
C ASP A 117 -28.60 6.45 -5.86
N GLU A 118 -29.46 6.02 -6.78
CA GLU A 118 -29.12 5.19 -7.94
C GLU A 118 -28.13 5.89 -8.90
N THR A 119 -27.84 7.17 -8.66
CA THR A 119 -26.86 7.99 -9.37
C THR A 119 -25.41 7.53 -9.16
N HIS A 120 -25.14 6.75 -8.11
CA HIS A 120 -23.81 6.17 -7.92
C HIS A 120 -23.64 4.91 -8.76
N LEU A 121 -22.73 4.95 -9.72
CA LEU A 121 -22.29 3.79 -10.50
C LEU A 121 -21.96 2.61 -9.56
N LYS A 122 -22.73 1.52 -9.68
CA LYS A 122 -22.39 0.25 -9.04
C LYS A 122 -21.03 -0.17 -9.59
N ARG A 123 -20.14 -0.70 -8.72
CA ARG A 123 -18.89 -1.30 -9.18
C ARG A 123 -19.25 -2.36 -10.23
N ALA A 124 -18.83 -2.15 -11.48
CA ALA A 124 -18.94 -3.16 -12.52
C ALA A 124 -18.14 -4.38 -12.03
N ASN A 125 -18.85 -5.41 -11.59
CA ASN A 125 -18.19 -6.66 -11.23
C ASN A 125 -17.70 -7.26 -12.55
N HIS A 126 -16.40 -7.23 -12.79
CA HIS A 126 -15.82 -8.08 -13.82
C HIS A 126 -16.22 -9.52 -13.50
N GLY A 127 -16.83 -10.21 -14.46
CA GLY A 127 -17.30 -11.58 -14.28
C GLY A 127 -16.19 -12.46 -13.69
N ILE A 128 -16.55 -13.33 -12.75
CA ILE A 128 -15.58 -14.20 -12.08
C ILE A 128 -14.94 -15.09 -13.16
N LYS A 129 -13.62 -14.96 -13.35
CA LYS A 129 -12.84 -15.80 -14.27
C LYS A 129 -12.02 -16.82 -13.49
N CYS A 130 -11.96 -18.03 -14.02
CA CYS A 130 -11.12 -19.08 -13.45
C CYS A 130 -9.66 -18.84 -13.79
N SER A 131 -8.77 -18.69 -12.81
CA SER A 131 -7.32 -18.51 -13.06
C SER A 131 -6.66 -19.71 -13.77
N ARG A 132 -7.25 -20.92 -13.74
CA ARG A 132 -6.71 -22.11 -14.43
C ARG A 132 -6.97 -22.10 -15.93
N PHE A 133 -8.17 -21.69 -16.34
CA PHE A 133 -8.66 -21.84 -17.72
C PHE A 133 -9.19 -20.55 -18.34
N HIS A 134 -9.18 -19.46 -17.58
CA HIS A 134 -9.65 -18.12 -17.97
C HIS A 134 -11.10 -18.04 -18.45
N LYS A 135 -11.89 -19.11 -18.19
CA LYS A 135 -13.32 -19.18 -18.48
C LYS A 135 -14.12 -18.42 -17.42
N GLU A 136 -15.17 -17.74 -17.85
CA GLU A 136 -16.06 -16.95 -16.99
C GLU A 136 -17.08 -17.85 -16.27
N GLY A 137 -17.63 -17.37 -15.14
CA GLY A 137 -18.72 -18.01 -14.40
C GLY A 137 -18.29 -18.82 -13.17
N HIS A 138 -16.99 -19.04 -12.94
CA HIS A 138 -16.50 -19.77 -11.76
C HIS A 138 -15.06 -19.37 -11.39
N ASN A 139 -14.66 -19.62 -10.14
CA ASN A 139 -13.30 -19.32 -9.66
C ASN A 139 -12.41 -20.58 -9.68
N LYS A 140 -11.10 -20.45 -9.40
CA LYS A 140 -10.17 -21.60 -9.36
C LYS A 140 -10.62 -22.69 -8.38
N ALA A 141 -11.24 -22.32 -7.26
CA ALA A 141 -11.65 -23.25 -6.21
C ALA A 141 -12.87 -24.09 -6.60
N THR A 142 -13.84 -23.52 -7.32
CA THR A 142 -15.06 -24.21 -7.79
C THR A 142 -14.94 -24.77 -9.21
N CYS A 143 -13.74 -24.73 -9.78
CA CYS A 143 -13.49 -25.18 -11.14
C CYS A 143 -13.55 -26.72 -11.22
N LYS A 144 -14.48 -27.23 -12.03
CA LYS A 144 -14.72 -28.67 -12.26
C LYS A 144 -13.73 -29.32 -13.23
N LEU A 145 -12.91 -28.52 -13.91
CA LEU A 145 -11.93 -29.02 -14.88
C LEU A 145 -10.70 -29.58 -14.15
N PRO A 146 -10.12 -30.70 -14.64
CA PRO A 146 -8.93 -31.31 -14.05
C PRO A 146 -7.75 -30.33 -14.06
N GLN A 147 -6.79 -30.53 -13.17
CA GLN A 147 -5.61 -29.65 -13.15
C GLN A 147 -4.82 -29.81 -14.46
N PRO A 148 -4.40 -28.71 -15.11
CA PRO A 148 -3.46 -28.82 -16.22
C PRO A 148 -2.19 -29.47 -15.66
N VAL A 149 -1.80 -30.58 -16.26
CA VAL A 149 -0.55 -31.27 -15.94
C VAL A 149 0.59 -30.34 -16.35
N VAL A 150 1.18 -29.65 -15.38
CA VAL A 150 2.46 -28.97 -15.58
C VAL A 150 3.54 -30.05 -15.61
N PRO A 151 4.29 -30.21 -16.71
CA PRO A 151 5.42 -31.14 -16.74
C PRO A 151 6.45 -30.72 -15.69
N LEU A 152 6.81 -31.66 -14.82
CA LEU A 152 7.73 -31.46 -13.70
C LEU A 152 9.18 -31.50 -14.21
N THR A 153 9.65 -30.39 -14.76
CA THR A 153 11.07 -30.15 -15.08
C THR A 153 11.29 -28.66 -14.83
N GLN A 154 11.94 -28.18 -13.78
CA GLN A 154 13.36 -28.38 -13.44
C GLN A 154 13.58 -28.19 -11.92
N VAL A 155 14.10 -29.20 -11.22
CA VAL A 155 14.86 -29.02 -9.96
C VAL A 155 16.02 -30.03 -9.97
N ALA A 156 17.21 -29.54 -10.34
CA ALA A 156 18.54 -30.15 -10.26
C ALA A 156 19.45 -29.16 -11.01
N GLU A 157 20.59 -28.64 -10.57
CA GLU A 157 21.54 -28.89 -9.49
C GLU A 157 22.38 -27.60 -9.32
N GLY A 158 22.90 -27.35 -8.12
CA GLY A 158 23.76 -26.20 -7.89
C GLY A 158 24.31 -26.09 -6.47
N ALA A 159 24.65 -27.23 -5.85
CA ALA A 159 25.52 -27.27 -4.70
C ALA A 159 26.90 -27.77 -5.18
N SER A 160 27.86 -26.87 -5.32
CA SER A 160 29.28 -27.23 -5.40
C SER A 160 30.11 -26.18 -4.69
N THR A 161 30.83 -26.69 -3.69
CA THR A 161 31.84 -26.11 -2.82
C THR A 161 32.93 -25.33 -3.57
N GLN A 162 33.30 -24.16 -3.05
CA GLN A 162 34.65 -23.81 -2.56
C GLN A 162 34.53 -22.84 -1.39
#